data_AF-A0A0G2FY18-F1
#
_entry.id   AF-A0A0G2FY18-F1
#
_cell.length_a   1.000
_cell.length_b   1.000
_cell.length_c   1.000
_cell.angle_alpha   90.00
_cell.angle_beta   90.00
_cell.angle_gamma   90.00
#
_symmetry.space_group_name_H-M   'P 1'
#
loop_
_entity.id
_entity.type
_entity.pdbx_description
1 polymer ?
#
loop_
_entity_poly.entity_id
_entity_poly.type
_entity_poly.pdbx_seq_one_letter_code
_entity_poly.pdbx_strand_id
1 'polypeptide(L)'
;MGLNVLLHGDGGQSFFDFPNQAVQQNLMGVVVLAPNEDLFWGGGSGLDRTDGVAHSAAVNKLIQDVLPQTVSFSKSNVFFTGVSGGSLTLSGFFVPQFMTQYKTGVLLNCGALTPQVDFQDTANTLSVTRIHYQSTQNELALLQPAIPEAIKAIESAATDAGISTQTISKLQTVDNSVTGGHCEFDGQDFVSGVQLMADSFASVMQTGGSGLVDGIGNVKQFLCALCPSTSSCITPVF
;
A
#
# COMPACT_ATOMS: atom_id res chain seq x y z
N MET A 1 -3.31 -9.49 -19.33
CA MET A 1 -3.75 -8.48 -18.35
C MET A 1 -3.52 -9.00 -16.94
N GLY A 2 -3.14 -8.12 -16.02
CA GLY A 2 -3.01 -8.37 -14.59
C GLY A 2 -4.17 -7.75 -13.80
N LEU A 3 -4.01 -7.65 -12.47
CA LEU A 3 -4.97 -7.02 -11.56
C LEU A 3 -4.34 -5.85 -10.80
N ASN A 4 -5.13 -4.82 -10.51
CA ASN A 4 -4.92 -3.96 -9.35
C ASN A 4 -6.06 -4.19 -8.36
N VAL A 5 -5.76 -4.86 -7.24
CA VAL A 5 -6.73 -5.22 -6.20
C VAL A 5 -6.75 -4.14 -5.12
N LEU A 6 -7.86 -3.42 -5.03
CA LEU A 6 -8.06 -2.35 -4.07
C LEU A 6 -8.82 -2.83 -2.84
N LEU A 7 -8.24 -2.61 -1.67
CA LEU A 7 -8.91 -2.71 -0.37
C LEU A 7 -9.31 -1.30 0.06
N HIS A 8 -10.61 -1.07 0.18
CA HIS A 8 -11.17 0.24 0.52
C HIS A 8 -10.76 0.72 1.92
N GLY A 9 -11.03 2.00 2.20
CA GLY A 9 -10.90 2.59 3.55
C GLY A 9 -12.01 2.12 4.49
N ASP A 10 -11.80 2.28 5.79
CA ASP A 10 -12.85 1.99 6.78
C ASP A 10 -14.14 2.77 6.44
N GLY A 11 -15.29 2.10 6.55
CA GLY A 11 -16.59 2.66 6.14
C GLY A 11 -16.95 2.45 4.66
N GLY A 12 -16.04 1.90 3.84
CA GLY A 12 -16.41 1.36 2.53
C GLY A 12 -16.52 2.36 1.38
N GLN A 13 -16.31 3.66 1.60
CA GLN A 13 -16.53 4.70 0.59
C GLN A 13 -15.83 4.40 -0.76
N SER A 14 -14.54 4.03 -0.72
CA SER A 14 -13.77 3.68 -1.93
C SER A 14 -14.15 2.33 -2.58
N PHE A 15 -14.99 1.52 -1.94
CA PHE A 15 -15.66 0.40 -2.63
C PHE A 15 -16.76 0.88 -3.56
N PHE A 16 -17.59 1.82 -3.08
CA PHE A 16 -18.72 2.33 -3.85
C PHE A 16 -18.30 3.30 -4.94
N ASP A 17 -17.28 4.13 -4.67
CA ASP A 17 -16.74 5.06 -5.68
C ASP A 17 -15.93 4.35 -6.76
N PHE A 18 -15.39 3.16 -6.45
CA PHE A 18 -14.60 2.31 -7.35
C PHE A 18 -13.54 3.10 -8.15
N PRO A 19 -12.56 3.73 -7.47
CA PRO A 19 -11.67 4.69 -8.12
C PRO A 19 -10.72 4.04 -9.15
N ASN A 20 -10.38 2.77 -8.97
CA ASN A 20 -9.56 2.01 -9.91
C ASN A 20 -10.37 1.29 -11.02
N GLN A 21 -11.61 1.71 -11.31
CA GLN A 21 -12.48 1.04 -12.30
C GLN A 21 -11.86 0.89 -13.71
N ALA A 22 -11.01 1.84 -14.11
CA ALA A 22 -10.43 1.83 -15.44
C ALA A 22 -9.38 0.72 -15.59
N VAL A 23 -9.34 0.10 -16.78
CA VAL A 23 -8.20 -0.75 -17.16
C VAL A 23 -7.02 0.17 -17.45
N GLN A 24 -5.98 0.12 -16.62
CA GLN A 24 -4.82 0.98 -16.74
C GLN A 24 -3.55 0.15 -16.92
N GLN A 25 -2.80 0.43 -18.01
CA GLN A 25 -1.53 -0.22 -18.30
C GLN A 25 -1.57 -1.75 -18.14
N ASN A 26 -2.56 -2.38 -18.79
CA ASN A 26 -2.77 -3.83 -18.77
C ASN A 26 -3.05 -4.41 -17.36
N LEU A 27 -3.59 -3.61 -16.44
CA LEU A 27 -4.17 -4.05 -15.16
C LEU A 27 -5.68 -3.77 -15.16
N MET A 28 -6.47 -4.79 -14.81
CA MET A 28 -7.89 -4.64 -14.51
C MET A 28 -8.05 -4.22 -13.05
N GLY A 29 -8.87 -3.19 -12.80
CA GLY A 29 -9.28 -2.82 -11.46
C GLY A 29 -10.22 -3.86 -10.83
N VAL A 30 -9.95 -4.20 -9.58
CA VAL A 30 -10.82 -4.99 -8.72
C VAL A 30 -10.91 -4.26 -7.40
N VAL A 31 -12.11 -4.03 -6.86
CA VAL A 31 -12.27 -3.56 -5.49
C VAL A 31 -12.92 -4.66 -4.68
N VAL A 32 -12.38 -4.90 -3.49
CA VAL A 32 -12.84 -5.96 -2.60
C VAL A 32 -13.52 -5.32 -1.40
N LEU A 33 -14.71 -5.81 -1.06
CA LEU A 33 -15.43 -5.40 0.14
C LEU A 33 -14.91 -6.18 1.35
N ALA A 34 -14.70 -5.49 2.48
CA ALA A 34 -14.34 -6.14 3.73
C ALA A 34 -15.44 -7.15 4.16
N PRO A 35 -15.08 -8.32 4.70
CA PRO A 35 -16.03 -9.39 5.01
C PRO A 35 -16.73 -9.24 6.37
N ASN A 36 -16.94 -8.02 6.86
CA ASN A 36 -17.65 -7.73 8.11
C ASN A 36 -18.71 -6.63 7.93
N GLU A 37 -19.66 -6.54 8.87
CA GLU A 37 -20.79 -5.61 8.77
C GLU A 37 -20.37 -4.15 8.85
N ASP A 38 -19.29 -3.85 9.59
CA ASP A 38 -18.76 -2.50 9.77
C ASP A 38 -17.92 -2.00 8.59
N LEU A 39 -17.64 -2.87 7.61
CA LEU A 39 -16.77 -2.59 6.47
C LEU A 39 -15.36 -2.13 6.89
N PHE A 40 -14.83 -2.74 7.94
CA PHE A 40 -13.48 -2.47 8.45
C PHE A 40 -12.55 -3.59 8.03
N TRP A 41 -11.55 -3.23 7.22
CA TRP A 41 -10.50 -4.19 6.87
C TRP A 41 -9.73 -4.58 8.13
N GLY A 42 -9.54 -5.89 8.33
CA GLY A 42 -8.93 -6.42 9.56
C GLY A 42 -9.86 -6.44 10.78
N GLY A 43 -11.17 -6.24 10.64
CA GLY A 43 -12.11 -6.40 11.75
C GLY A 43 -12.24 -5.13 12.58
N GLY A 44 -11.32 -4.96 13.53
CA GLY A 44 -11.34 -3.86 14.51
C GLY A 44 -11.16 -2.45 13.94
N SER A 45 -11.09 -1.48 14.86
CA SER A 45 -11.04 -0.04 14.55
C SER A 45 -9.66 0.57 14.81
N GLY A 46 -9.29 1.59 14.02
CA GLY A 46 -8.04 2.32 14.22
C GLY A 46 -6.83 1.44 13.89
N LEU A 47 -5.87 1.32 14.81
CA LEU A 47 -4.69 0.46 14.60
C LEU A 47 -4.93 -0.99 15.05
N ASP A 48 -6.01 -1.26 15.78
CA ASP A 48 -6.34 -2.62 16.24
C ASP A 48 -7.11 -3.37 15.15
N ARG A 49 -6.43 -4.31 14.50
CA ARG A 49 -6.94 -5.08 13.35
C ARG A 49 -7.07 -6.55 13.74
N THR A 50 -8.01 -6.82 14.64
CA THR A 50 -8.29 -8.12 15.28
C THR A 50 -8.35 -9.31 14.34
N ASP A 51 -8.90 -9.11 13.13
CA ASP A 51 -9.13 -10.14 12.14
C ASP A 51 -8.19 -10.00 10.92
N GLY A 52 -7.12 -9.21 11.04
CA GLY A 52 -6.18 -8.91 9.96
C GLY A 52 -5.62 -10.15 9.25
N VAL A 53 -5.31 -11.21 10.02
CA VAL A 53 -4.88 -12.51 9.47
C VAL A 53 -5.97 -13.16 8.63
N ALA A 54 -7.19 -13.26 9.18
CA ALA A 54 -8.31 -13.92 8.51
C ALA A 54 -8.73 -13.16 7.24
N HIS A 55 -8.82 -11.83 7.31
CA HIS A 55 -9.18 -10.98 6.18
C HIS A 55 -8.12 -11.05 5.07
N SER A 56 -6.83 -11.02 5.42
CA SER A 56 -5.74 -11.16 4.44
C SER A 56 -5.74 -12.52 3.75
N ALA A 57 -5.99 -13.60 4.50
CA ALA A 57 -6.14 -14.95 3.94
C ALA A 57 -7.35 -15.04 2.99
N ALA A 58 -8.46 -14.39 3.34
CA ALA A 58 -9.65 -14.32 2.48
C ALA A 58 -9.35 -13.59 1.16
N VAL A 59 -8.61 -12.48 1.19
CA VAL A 59 -8.17 -11.76 -0.02
C VAL A 59 -7.27 -12.64 -0.89
N ASN A 60 -6.30 -13.32 -0.30
CA ASN A 60 -5.42 -14.24 -1.04
C ASN A 60 -6.24 -15.36 -1.70
N LYS A 61 -7.17 -15.98 -0.95
CA LYS A 61 -8.07 -17.02 -1.48
C LYS A 61 -8.96 -16.51 -2.61
N LEU A 62 -9.52 -15.30 -2.48
CA LEU A 62 -10.31 -14.67 -3.53
C LEU A 62 -9.51 -14.59 -4.84
N ILE A 63 -8.26 -14.14 -4.77
CA ILE A 63 -7.40 -13.97 -5.94
C ILE A 63 -6.91 -15.31 -6.49
N GLN A 64 -6.54 -16.25 -5.63
CA GLN A 64 -5.93 -17.49 -6.08
C GLN A 64 -6.95 -18.51 -6.57
N ASP A 65 -8.11 -18.57 -5.94
CA ASP A 65 -9.03 -19.69 -6.11
C ASP A 65 -10.35 -19.27 -6.74
N VAL A 66 -10.87 -18.09 -6.39
CA VAL A 66 -12.23 -17.67 -6.78
C VAL A 66 -12.24 -16.88 -8.08
N LEU A 67 -11.50 -15.76 -8.17
CA LEU A 67 -11.48 -14.90 -9.35
C LEU A 67 -11.08 -15.64 -10.65
N PRO A 68 -10.10 -16.58 -10.65
CA PRO A 68 -9.75 -17.31 -11.88
C PRO A 68 -10.88 -18.15 -12.47
N GLN A 69 -11.95 -18.41 -11.70
CA GLN A 69 -13.13 -19.15 -12.18
C GLN A 69 -14.07 -18.27 -13.01
N THR A 70 -13.98 -16.95 -12.88
CA THR A 70 -14.88 -15.99 -13.53
C THR A 70 -14.18 -15.08 -14.52
N VAL A 71 -12.89 -14.81 -14.32
CA VAL A 71 -12.08 -13.91 -15.17
C VAL A 71 -10.66 -14.44 -15.35
N SER A 72 -10.13 -14.32 -16.57
CA SER A 72 -8.75 -14.70 -16.90
C SER A 72 -7.80 -13.52 -16.68
N PHE A 73 -6.75 -13.74 -15.87
CA PHE A 73 -5.69 -12.76 -15.62
C PHE A 73 -4.36 -13.45 -15.30
N SER A 74 -3.27 -12.68 -15.38
CA SER A 74 -1.93 -13.16 -15.04
C SER A 74 -1.69 -13.10 -13.54
N LYS A 75 -1.61 -14.26 -12.87
CA LYS A 75 -1.33 -14.35 -11.43
C LYS A 75 0.03 -13.78 -11.03
N SER A 76 1.00 -13.74 -11.94
CA SER A 76 2.30 -13.08 -11.77
C SER A 76 2.26 -11.55 -11.91
N ASN A 77 1.09 -10.98 -12.22
CA ASN A 77 0.91 -9.55 -12.43
C ASN A 77 -0.30 -9.05 -11.64
N VAL A 78 -0.26 -9.22 -10.32
CA VAL A 78 -1.32 -8.77 -9.40
C VAL A 78 -0.71 -7.75 -8.47
N PHE A 79 -1.13 -6.49 -8.57
CA PHE A 79 -0.77 -5.43 -7.64
C PHE A 79 -1.90 -5.16 -6.67
N PHE A 80 -1.57 -4.44 -5.59
CA PHE A 80 -2.54 -4.07 -4.57
C PHE A 80 -2.54 -2.57 -4.32
N THR A 81 -3.72 -2.04 -4.01
CA THR A 81 -3.90 -0.70 -3.46
C THR A 81 -4.66 -0.85 -2.14
N GLY A 82 -4.14 -0.25 -1.08
CA GLY A 82 -4.89 -0.04 0.15
C GLY A 82 -5.29 1.42 0.24
N VAL A 83 -6.43 1.69 0.86
CA VAL A 83 -6.81 3.02 1.33
C VAL A 83 -7.08 2.91 2.82
N SER A 84 -6.49 3.77 3.66
CA SER A 84 -6.76 3.84 5.11
C SER A 84 -6.71 2.45 5.78
N GLY A 85 -7.83 1.95 6.33
CA GLY A 85 -7.94 0.60 6.90
C GLY A 85 -7.51 -0.55 5.99
N GLY A 86 -7.76 -0.44 4.68
CA GLY A 86 -7.25 -1.36 3.68
C GLY A 86 -5.72 -1.37 3.63
N SER A 87 -5.08 -0.19 3.70
CA SER A 87 -3.61 -0.08 3.75
C SER A 87 -3.03 -0.64 5.05
N LEU A 88 -3.73 -0.45 6.18
CA LEU A 88 -3.34 -1.04 7.47
C LEU A 88 -3.37 -2.57 7.42
N THR A 89 -4.40 -3.15 6.82
CA THR A 89 -4.48 -4.61 6.64
C THR A 89 -3.43 -5.13 5.67
N LEU A 90 -3.20 -4.42 4.56
CA LEU A 90 -2.17 -4.81 3.60
C LEU A 90 -0.78 -4.81 4.24
N SER A 91 -0.37 -3.71 4.87
CA SER A 91 0.96 -3.56 5.46
C SER A 91 1.19 -4.45 6.67
N GLY A 92 0.22 -4.52 7.59
CA GLY A 92 0.37 -5.28 8.83
C GLY A 92 0.29 -6.79 8.67
N PHE A 93 -0.47 -7.29 7.69
CA PHE A 93 -0.82 -8.72 7.61
C PHE A 93 -0.61 -9.33 6.23
N PHE A 94 -1.11 -8.68 5.18
CA PHE A 94 -1.05 -9.27 3.84
C PHE A 94 0.36 -9.31 3.27
N VAL A 95 1.11 -8.21 3.39
CA VAL A 95 2.48 -8.09 2.89
C VAL A 95 3.40 -9.12 3.53
N PRO A 96 3.44 -9.28 4.87
CA PRO A 96 4.26 -10.30 5.50
C PRO A 96 3.89 -11.73 5.10
N GLN A 97 2.61 -12.03 4.91
CA GLN A 97 2.15 -13.40 4.72
C GLN A 97 2.05 -13.85 3.26
N PHE A 98 1.70 -12.97 2.32
CA PHE A 98 1.28 -13.39 0.99
C PHE A 98 2.05 -12.73 -0.16
N MET A 99 2.77 -11.62 0.06
CA MET A 99 3.43 -10.93 -1.06
C MET A 99 4.57 -11.71 -1.71
N THR A 100 5.17 -12.68 -1.01
CA THR A 100 6.14 -13.62 -1.62
C THR A 100 5.59 -14.35 -2.85
N GLN A 101 4.27 -14.60 -2.87
CA GLN A 101 3.59 -15.29 -3.96
C GLN A 101 3.38 -14.39 -5.20
N TYR A 102 3.21 -13.08 -4.99
CA TYR A 102 2.86 -12.13 -6.06
C TYR A 102 4.08 -11.47 -6.68
N LYS A 103 5.10 -11.12 -5.89
CA LYS A 103 6.37 -10.51 -6.36
C LYS A 103 6.18 -9.23 -7.19
N THR A 104 5.17 -8.44 -6.87
CA THR A 104 4.77 -7.18 -7.54
C THR A 104 4.92 -6.00 -6.57
N GLY A 105 3.83 -5.37 -6.15
CA GLY A 105 3.86 -4.28 -5.21
C GLY A 105 2.51 -3.84 -4.65
N VAL A 106 2.58 -3.02 -3.62
CA VAL A 106 1.46 -2.46 -2.89
C VAL A 106 1.56 -0.93 -2.83
N LEU A 107 0.47 -0.24 -3.17
CA LEU A 107 0.27 1.19 -2.95
C LEU A 107 -0.51 1.34 -1.65
N LEU A 108 0.09 1.95 -0.64
CA LEU A 108 -0.48 2.16 0.68
C LEU A 108 -0.86 3.63 0.81
N ASN A 109 -2.13 3.93 0.59
CA ASN A 109 -2.65 5.28 0.74
C ASN A 109 -3.10 5.50 2.19
N CYS A 110 -2.64 6.59 2.79
CA CYS A 110 -3.09 7.17 4.07
C CYS A 110 -3.20 6.15 5.21
N GLY A 111 -2.27 5.18 5.27
CA GLY A 111 -2.26 4.20 6.34
C GLY A 111 -1.13 3.18 6.16
N ALA A 112 -0.47 2.85 7.25
CA ALA A 112 0.44 1.72 7.33
C ALA A 112 0.56 1.26 8.78
N LEU A 113 0.69 -0.05 8.95
CA LEU A 113 0.87 -0.71 10.23
C LEU A 113 2.17 -1.50 10.17
N THR A 114 2.92 -1.52 11.27
CA THR A 114 4.07 -2.43 11.39
C THR A 114 3.60 -3.87 11.16
N PRO A 115 4.47 -4.77 10.65
CA PRO A 115 4.13 -6.19 10.56
C PRO A 115 3.57 -6.72 11.88
N GLN A 116 2.33 -7.20 11.85
CA GLN A 116 1.63 -7.77 13.01
C GLN A 116 1.80 -9.29 13.08
N VAL A 117 2.40 -9.87 12.05
CA VAL A 117 2.75 -11.27 11.92
C VAL A 117 4.12 -11.37 11.25
N ASP A 118 4.81 -12.48 11.49
CA ASP A 118 6.10 -12.73 10.86
C ASP A 118 5.97 -12.77 9.33
N PHE A 119 7.05 -12.42 8.64
CA PHE A 119 7.14 -12.68 7.21
C PHE A 119 7.24 -14.18 6.97
N GLN A 120 6.50 -14.70 5.99
CA GLN A 120 6.69 -16.10 5.55
C GLN A 120 8.10 -16.31 4.98
N ASP A 121 8.61 -15.32 4.24
CA ASP A 121 9.97 -15.29 3.72
C ASP A 121 10.43 -13.84 3.55
N THR A 122 11.09 -13.29 4.57
CA THR A 122 11.49 -11.87 4.59
C THR A 122 12.37 -11.51 3.40
N ALA A 123 13.42 -12.30 3.15
CA ALA A 123 14.42 -12.01 2.13
C ALA A 123 13.80 -12.04 0.73
N ASN A 124 13.03 -13.07 0.39
CA ASN A 124 12.41 -13.16 -0.93
C ASN A 124 11.24 -12.19 -1.09
N THR A 125 10.55 -11.81 -0.02
CA THR A 125 9.45 -10.84 -0.11
C THR A 125 9.98 -9.43 -0.32
N LEU A 126 10.88 -8.97 0.56
CA LEU A 126 11.32 -7.58 0.59
C LEU A 126 12.39 -7.25 -0.47
N SER A 127 13.00 -8.26 -1.11
CA SER A 127 13.95 -8.05 -2.22
C SER A 127 13.29 -7.80 -3.57
N VAL A 128 11.97 -8.01 -3.68
CA VAL A 128 11.22 -7.87 -4.95
C VAL A 128 9.93 -7.09 -4.83
N THR A 129 9.35 -6.98 -3.63
CA THR A 129 8.07 -6.28 -3.43
C THR A 129 8.28 -4.78 -3.42
N ARG A 130 7.65 -4.08 -4.36
CA ARG A 130 7.58 -2.61 -4.34
C ARG A 130 6.53 -2.15 -3.34
N ILE A 131 6.85 -1.22 -2.47
CA ILE A 131 5.93 -0.62 -1.50
C ILE A 131 6.00 0.89 -1.68
N HIS A 132 4.88 1.53 -1.98
CA HIS A 132 4.78 2.98 -1.91
C HIS A 132 3.83 3.39 -0.80
N TYR A 133 4.29 4.29 0.06
CA TYR A 133 3.51 4.93 1.10
C TYR A 133 3.14 6.34 0.64
N GLN A 134 1.86 6.61 0.44
CA GLN A 134 1.37 7.95 0.17
C GLN A 134 0.56 8.41 1.38
N SER A 135 0.90 9.55 1.95
CA SER A 135 0.13 10.19 3.03
C SER A 135 0.03 11.70 2.78
N THR A 136 -0.59 12.41 3.72
CA THR A 136 -0.64 13.89 3.77
C THR A 136 0.02 14.40 5.06
N GLN A 137 0.22 15.71 5.18
CA GLN A 137 0.80 16.32 6.39
C GLN A 137 -0.20 16.37 7.56
N ASN A 138 -1.51 16.49 7.28
CA ASN A 138 -2.54 16.56 8.32
C ASN A 138 -3.31 15.25 8.45
N GLU A 139 -2.60 14.12 8.36
CA GLU A 139 -3.18 12.80 8.59
C GLU A 139 -3.79 12.65 9.99
N LEU A 140 -4.62 11.62 10.17
CA LEU A 140 -5.18 11.28 11.48
C LEU A 140 -4.07 11.13 12.53
N ALA A 141 -4.29 11.64 13.73
CA ALA A 141 -3.29 11.66 14.80
C ALA A 141 -2.71 10.27 15.14
N LEU A 142 -3.51 9.21 15.00
CA LEU A 142 -3.05 7.82 15.21
C LEU A 142 -2.14 7.31 14.08
N LEU A 143 -2.25 7.85 12.87
CA LEU A 143 -1.49 7.43 11.69
C LEU A 143 -0.17 8.16 11.54
N GLN A 144 -0.10 9.42 12.00
CA GLN A 144 1.12 10.22 11.96
C GLN A 144 2.34 9.50 12.57
N PRO A 145 2.25 8.82 13.73
CA PRO A 145 3.34 7.97 14.22
C PRO A 145 3.37 6.58 13.57
N ALA A 146 2.22 5.97 13.28
CA ALA A 146 2.15 4.58 12.82
C ALA A 146 2.78 4.37 11.43
N ILE A 147 2.63 5.33 10.51
CA ILE A 147 3.19 5.25 9.16
C ILE A 147 4.73 5.23 9.18
N PRO A 148 5.44 6.21 9.78
CA PRO A 148 6.89 6.16 9.90
C PRO A 148 7.39 4.93 10.67
N GLU A 149 6.68 4.48 11.71
CA GLU A 149 7.03 3.25 12.42
C GLU A 149 6.94 2.02 11.52
N ALA A 150 5.90 1.91 10.69
CA ALA A 150 5.75 0.84 9.72
C ALA A 150 6.88 0.84 8.69
N ILE A 151 7.21 2.01 8.12
CA ILE A 151 8.33 2.15 7.16
C ILE A 151 9.63 1.67 7.81
N LYS A 152 9.94 2.14 9.02
CA LYS A 152 11.15 1.75 9.75
C LYS A 152 11.19 0.25 10.05
N ALA A 153 10.06 -0.36 10.39
CA ALA A 153 9.98 -1.79 10.66
C ALA A 153 10.27 -2.62 9.41
N ILE A 154 9.73 -2.24 8.25
CA ILE A 154 10.01 -2.91 6.97
C ILE A 154 11.47 -2.71 6.55
N GLU A 155 12.02 -1.50 6.69
CA GLU A 155 13.44 -1.24 6.43
C GLU A 155 14.33 -2.14 7.30
N SER A 156 14.04 -2.21 8.60
CA SER A 156 14.81 -3.02 9.55
C SER A 156 14.73 -4.51 9.21
N ALA A 157 13.53 -5.02 8.92
CA ALA A 157 13.34 -6.41 8.51
C ALA A 157 14.10 -6.73 7.20
N ALA A 158 14.15 -5.80 6.26
CA ALA A 158 14.91 -5.96 5.02
C ALA A 158 16.43 -5.97 5.27
N THR A 159 16.94 -5.07 6.11
CA THR A 159 18.38 -5.03 6.45
C THR A 159 18.81 -6.26 7.23
N ASP A 160 17.99 -6.73 8.18
CA ASP A 160 18.25 -7.93 8.97
C ASP A 160 18.26 -9.19 8.08
N ALA A 161 17.47 -9.19 6.99
CA ALA A 161 17.50 -10.21 5.96
C ALA A 161 18.68 -10.07 4.96
N GLY A 162 19.59 -9.12 5.17
CA GLY A 162 20.79 -8.91 4.34
C GLY A 162 20.55 -8.14 3.04
N ILE A 163 19.40 -7.46 2.89
CA ILE A 163 19.08 -6.67 1.71
C ILE A 163 19.81 -5.32 1.80
N SER A 164 20.51 -4.94 0.73
CA SER A 164 21.23 -3.66 0.71
C SER A 164 20.27 -2.47 0.73
N THR A 165 20.72 -1.37 1.34
CA THR A 165 19.99 -0.10 1.35
C THR A 165 19.69 0.43 -0.07
N GLN A 166 20.55 0.14 -1.05
CA GLN A 166 20.31 0.52 -2.45
C GLN A 166 19.18 -0.30 -3.11
N THR A 167 18.96 -1.54 -2.68
CA THR A 167 17.83 -2.35 -3.15
C THR A 167 16.55 -1.88 -2.47
N ILE A 168 16.61 -1.66 -1.14
CA ILE A 168 15.51 -1.11 -0.36
C ILE A 168 15.03 0.21 -0.97
N SER A 169 15.95 1.11 -1.33
CA SER A 169 15.60 2.44 -1.86
C SER A 169 14.96 2.46 -3.24
N LYS A 170 15.10 1.38 -4.01
CA LYS A 170 14.42 1.23 -5.30
C LYS A 170 13.01 0.68 -5.13
N LEU A 171 12.78 -0.10 -4.07
CA LEU A 171 11.54 -0.82 -3.83
C LEU A 171 10.60 -0.10 -2.88
N GLN A 172 11.13 0.70 -1.94
CA GLN A 172 10.35 1.42 -0.95
C GLN A 172 10.42 2.93 -1.20
N THR A 173 9.27 3.53 -1.45
CA THR A 173 9.15 4.99 -1.66
C THR A 173 8.06 5.57 -0.78
N VAL A 174 8.22 6.82 -0.35
CA VAL A 174 7.25 7.56 0.45
C VAL A 174 6.97 8.91 -0.19
N ASP A 175 5.77 9.44 0.00
CA ASP A 175 5.50 10.87 -0.15
C ASP A 175 4.45 11.30 0.89
N ASN A 176 4.69 12.44 1.52
CA ASN A 176 3.74 13.12 2.40
C ASN A 176 3.71 14.63 2.14
N SER A 177 4.08 15.05 0.93
CA SER A 177 4.34 16.46 0.62
C SER A 177 3.08 17.33 0.61
N VAL A 178 1.92 16.71 0.43
CA VAL A 178 0.62 17.38 0.32
C VAL A 178 0.10 17.80 1.70
N THR A 179 -0.21 19.09 1.86
CA THR A 179 -0.89 19.64 3.05
C THR A 179 -2.40 19.43 2.95
N GLY A 180 -2.85 18.18 2.99
CA GLY A 180 -4.26 17.77 3.06
C GLY A 180 -4.60 17.02 4.34
N GLY A 181 -5.89 16.76 4.59
CA GLY A 181 -6.40 15.84 5.61
C GLY A 181 -6.24 14.36 5.23
N HIS A 182 -7.02 13.48 5.86
CA HIS A 182 -6.91 12.04 5.68
C HIS A 182 -7.23 11.60 4.25
N CYS A 183 -6.22 11.08 3.53
CA CYS A 183 -6.31 10.67 2.12
C CYS A 183 -6.62 11.79 1.11
N GLU A 184 -6.56 13.06 1.52
CA GLU A 184 -6.80 14.22 0.63
C GLU A 184 -5.53 14.53 -0.18
N PHE A 185 -5.13 13.60 -1.06
CA PHE A 185 -3.86 13.68 -1.80
C PHE A 185 -3.83 14.79 -2.85
N ASP A 186 -4.98 15.34 -3.23
CA ASP A 186 -5.08 16.54 -4.06
C ASP A 186 -5.23 17.83 -3.24
N GLY A 187 -5.22 17.72 -1.90
CA GLY A 187 -5.46 18.80 -0.96
C GLY A 187 -6.91 19.28 -0.91
N GLN A 188 -7.88 18.50 -1.41
CA GLN A 188 -9.29 18.90 -1.50
C GLN A 188 -10.23 17.99 -0.68
N ASP A 189 -10.32 16.71 -1.03
CA ASP A 189 -11.26 15.77 -0.43
C ASP A 189 -10.76 14.31 -0.53
N PHE A 190 -11.28 13.45 0.34
CA PHE A 190 -10.97 12.02 0.36
C PHE A 190 -11.21 11.35 -1.00
N VAL A 191 -12.37 11.57 -1.62
CA VAL A 191 -12.76 10.84 -2.84
C VAL A 191 -11.87 11.23 -4.01
N SER A 192 -11.68 12.53 -4.23
CA SER A 192 -10.86 13.04 -5.33
C SER A 192 -9.37 12.78 -5.11
N GLY A 193 -8.88 12.84 -3.86
CA GLY A 193 -7.53 12.45 -3.51
C GLY A 193 -7.25 10.97 -3.81
N VAL A 194 -8.12 10.07 -3.36
CA VAL A 194 -7.98 8.63 -3.65
C VAL A 194 -8.08 8.36 -5.15
N GLN A 195 -8.98 9.04 -5.87
CA GLN A 195 -9.07 8.94 -7.33
C GLN A 195 -7.77 9.37 -8.01
N LEU A 196 -7.16 10.49 -7.59
CA LEU A 196 -5.89 10.98 -8.14
C LEU A 196 -4.78 9.91 -8.05
N MET A 197 -4.67 9.23 -6.91
CA MET A 197 -3.69 8.16 -6.73
C MET A 197 -4.04 6.91 -7.53
N ALA A 198 -5.32 6.58 -7.69
CA ALA A 198 -5.76 5.48 -8.54
C ALA A 198 -5.46 5.76 -10.03
N ASP A 199 -5.70 6.97 -10.51
CA ASP A 199 -5.37 7.41 -11.87
C ASP A 199 -3.87 7.48 -12.14
N SER A 200 -3.09 7.73 -11.09
CA SER A 200 -1.63 7.79 -11.14
C SER A 200 -0.95 6.45 -10.85
N PHE A 201 -1.71 5.37 -10.65
CA PHE A 201 -1.20 4.09 -10.17
C PHE A 201 -0.01 3.58 -11.00
N ALA A 202 -0.13 3.60 -12.33
CA ALA A 202 0.94 3.13 -13.20
C ALA A 202 2.21 3.98 -13.11
N SER A 203 2.08 5.31 -13.00
CA SER A 203 3.21 6.22 -12.81
C SER A 203 3.98 5.87 -11.54
N VAL A 204 3.25 5.54 -10.47
CA VAL A 204 3.80 5.32 -9.13
C VAL A 204 4.32 3.88 -8.92
N MET A 205 3.58 2.87 -9.38
CA MET A 205 3.81 1.47 -8.99
C MET A 205 4.42 0.61 -10.08
N GLN A 206 4.18 0.88 -11.36
CA GLN A 206 4.69 0.01 -12.42
C GLN A 206 6.15 0.29 -12.75
N THR A 207 6.84 -0.75 -13.21
CA THR A 207 8.21 -0.67 -13.72
C THR A 207 8.28 0.37 -14.86
N GLY A 208 9.22 1.30 -14.76
CA GLY A 208 9.37 2.39 -15.74
C GLY A 208 8.43 3.58 -15.55
N GLY A 209 7.50 3.54 -14.59
CA GLY A 209 6.67 4.69 -14.25
C GLY A 209 7.51 5.88 -13.74
N SER A 210 7.13 7.11 -14.09
CA SER A 210 7.92 8.30 -13.80
C SER A 210 7.93 8.71 -12.33
N GLY A 211 6.90 8.30 -11.57
CA GLY A 211 6.66 8.79 -10.21
C GLY A 211 6.03 10.18 -10.18
N LEU A 212 5.72 10.78 -11.34
CA LEU A 212 5.04 12.06 -11.39
C LEU A 212 3.53 11.84 -11.20
N VAL A 213 2.97 12.58 -10.26
CA VAL A 213 1.53 12.69 -9.99
C VAL A 213 1.12 14.13 -10.25
N ASP A 214 0.04 14.34 -10.99
CA ASP A 214 -0.42 15.68 -11.31
C ASP A 214 -0.81 16.45 -10.04
N GLY A 215 -0.45 17.72 -9.97
CA GLY A 215 -0.64 18.56 -8.78
C GLY A 215 0.29 18.28 -7.58
N ILE A 216 1.01 17.15 -7.53
CA ILE A 216 1.94 16.81 -6.42
C ILE A 216 3.40 16.89 -6.87
N GLY A 217 3.73 16.33 -8.04
CA GLY A 217 5.10 16.18 -8.52
C GLY A 217 5.63 14.75 -8.32
N ASN A 218 6.94 14.60 -8.06
CA ASN A 218 7.55 13.28 -7.94
C ASN A 218 7.35 12.67 -6.55
N VAL A 219 6.54 11.61 -6.46
CA VAL A 219 6.22 10.90 -5.22
C VAL A 219 7.13 9.69 -4.95
N LYS A 220 8.06 9.37 -5.86
CA LYS A 220 9.03 8.27 -5.65
C LYS A 220 10.21 8.73 -4.81
N GLN A 221 9.96 9.22 -3.61
CA GLN A 221 11.02 9.68 -2.72
C GLN A 221 11.47 8.53 -1.82
N PHE A 222 12.79 8.40 -1.64
CA PHE A 222 13.32 7.37 -0.75
C PHE A 222 13.38 7.89 0.68
N LEU A 223 12.77 7.15 1.59
CA LEU A 223 13.01 7.29 3.02
C LEU A 223 14.16 6.36 3.42
N CYS A 224 15.18 6.90 4.07
CA CYS A 224 16.10 6.05 4.83
C CYS A 224 15.91 6.38 6.30
N ALA A 225 14.96 5.71 6.95
CA ALA A 225 14.74 5.87 8.39
C ALA A 225 15.95 5.38 9.22
N LEU A 226 16.84 4.59 8.62
CA LEU A 226 18.07 4.05 9.24
C LEU A 226 19.37 4.78 8.85
N CYS A 227 19.32 5.84 8.03
CA CYS A 227 20.56 6.51 7.60
C CYS A 227 21.09 7.51 8.63
N PRO A 228 22.42 7.56 8.86
CA PRO A 228 23.03 8.71 9.52
C PRO A 228 22.78 9.98 8.67
N SER A 229 22.60 11.12 9.35
CA SER A 229 22.10 12.42 8.85
C SER A 229 22.87 13.10 7.70
N THR A 230 23.77 12.39 7.02
CA THR A 230 24.70 12.93 6.02
C THR A 230 24.54 12.36 4.61
N SER A 231 23.62 11.41 4.39
CA SER A 231 23.28 10.88 3.06
C SER A 231 21.93 11.41 2.61
N SER A 232 21.68 11.50 1.30
CA SER A 232 20.54 12.08 0.55
C SER A 232 19.12 11.61 0.92
N CYS A 233 18.83 11.49 2.20
CA CYS A 233 17.62 10.93 2.78
C CYS A 233 16.72 12.08 3.19
N ILE A 234 15.47 12.02 2.77
CA ILE A 234 14.46 12.98 3.21
C ILE A 234 13.97 12.46 4.56
N THR A 235 14.20 13.20 5.64
CA THR A 235 13.45 12.97 6.88
C THR A 235 12.01 13.41 6.62
N PRO A 236 11.02 12.55 6.84
CA PRO A 236 9.64 12.95 6.63
C PRO A 236 9.27 13.92 7.76
N VAL A 237 8.65 15.03 7.41
CA VAL A 237 8.03 15.93 8.38
C VAL A 237 6.63 15.36 8.62
N PHE A 238 6.49 14.52 9.65
CA PHE A 238 5.20 14.09 10.19
C PHE A 238 4.82 14.99 11.36
#